data_AF-A0A931XDD6-F1
#
_entry.id   AF-A0A931XDD6-F1
#
_cell.length_a   1.000
_cell.length_b   1.000
_cell.length_c   1.000
_cell.angle_alpha   90.00
_cell.angle_beta   90.00
_cell.angle_gamma   90.00
#
_symmetry.space_group_name_H-M   'P 1'
#
loop_
_entity.id
_entity.type
_entity.pdbx_description
1 polymer ?
#
loop_
_entity_poly.entity_id
_entity_poly.type
_entity_poly.pdbx_seq_one_letter_code
_entity_poly.pdbx_strand_id
1 'polypeptide(L)'
;MKKQLLKYSFILFSFGAFSQVPSYVPTDGLVGWWPFNGNADDESGNGNDGTVNSATLSTDRNGVANSAYYFSSTNCESRIDVDINSSSITNGITISVWIKRNDDGCQAPRFLEAWPGSNTTGHIEWAWGNTFNSPHQLLHRLNGSSGVGNTNFTTAVNNSEWLIFYTQMME
;
A
#
# COMPACT_ATOMS: atom_id res chain seq x y z
N MET A 1 48.72 39.19 32.70
CA MET A 1 47.24 39.03 32.65
C MET A 1 46.91 37.84 31.77
N LYS A 2 46.18 36.86 32.29
CA LYS A 2 45.94 35.52 31.69
C LYS A 2 45.02 35.62 30.46
N LYS A 3 45.43 35.08 29.31
CA LYS A 3 44.59 34.92 28.11
C LYS A 3 43.72 33.67 28.30
N GLN A 4 42.42 33.86 28.56
CA GLN A 4 41.43 32.78 28.63
C GLN A 4 41.05 32.39 27.19
N LEU A 5 41.45 31.21 26.75
CA LEU A 5 41.06 30.64 25.44
C LEU A 5 39.65 30.04 25.58
N LEU A 6 38.67 30.71 24.98
CA LEU A 6 37.28 30.24 24.92
C LEU A 6 37.18 29.10 23.90
N LYS A 7 37.00 27.87 24.39
CA LYS A 7 36.80 26.67 23.56
C LYS A 7 35.32 26.60 23.18
N TYR A 8 34.99 26.91 21.93
CA TYR A 8 33.66 26.69 21.38
C TYR A 8 33.55 25.23 20.91
N SER A 9 32.79 24.41 21.62
CA SER A 9 32.39 23.08 21.13
C SER A 9 31.27 23.23 20.10
N PHE A 10 31.52 22.78 18.87
CA PHE A 10 30.52 22.71 17.81
C PHE A 10 29.66 21.46 18.05
N ILE A 11 28.46 21.62 18.59
CA ILE A 11 27.49 20.52 18.71
C ILE A 11 26.80 20.38 17.35
N LEU A 12 27.20 19.39 16.57
CA LEU A 12 26.47 18.95 15.38
C LEU A 12 25.21 18.21 15.85
N PHE A 13 24.09 18.91 15.88
CA PHE A 13 22.78 18.28 16.02
C PHE A 13 22.41 17.70 14.66
N SER A 14 22.57 16.38 14.46
CA SER A 14 22.06 15.75 13.24
C SER A 14 20.53 15.75 13.33
N PHE A 15 19.89 16.68 12.63
CA PHE A 15 18.49 16.53 12.31
C PHE A 15 18.35 15.29 11.42
N GLY A 16 17.68 14.26 11.93
CA GLY A 16 17.19 13.18 11.08
C GLY A 16 16.22 13.81 10.09
N ALA A 17 16.59 13.81 8.80
CA ALA A 17 15.67 14.20 7.75
C ALA A 17 14.65 13.06 7.59
N PHE A 18 13.43 13.27 8.05
CA PHE A 18 12.32 12.38 7.69
C PHE A 18 11.93 12.67 6.24
N SER A 19 11.74 11.63 5.44
CA SER A 19 11.13 11.75 4.11
C SER A 19 9.78 12.45 4.30
N GLN A 20 9.57 13.57 3.62
CA GLN A 20 8.27 14.23 3.66
C GLN A 20 7.34 13.55 2.68
N VAL A 21 6.11 13.29 3.13
CA VAL A 21 5.00 12.90 2.27
C VAL A 21 4.92 13.89 1.08
N PRO A 22 5.07 13.42 -0.18
CA PRO A 22 5.06 14.28 -1.35
C PRO A 22 3.76 15.08 -1.43
N SER A 23 3.84 16.30 -1.95
CA SER A 23 2.69 17.22 -1.99
C SER A 23 1.49 16.73 -2.82
N TYR A 24 1.67 15.70 -3.65
CA TYR A 24 0.60 15.07 -4.42
C TYR A 24 -0.16 13.99 -3.63
N VAL A 25 0.34 13.59 -2.47
CA VAL A 25 -0.37 12.69 -1.55
C VAL A 25 -1.17 13.56 -0.57
N PRO A 26 -2.50 13.47 -0.56
CA PRO A 26 -3.32 14.16 0.43
C PRO A 26 -2.92 13.70 1.84
N THR A 27 -2.62 14.65 2.73
CA THR A 27 -2.26 14.35 4.12
C THR A 27 -3.46 14.39 5.06
N ASP A 28 -4.53 15.09 4.70
CA ASP A 28 -5.77 15.12 5.47
C ASP A 28 -6.50 13.78 5.37
N GLY A 29 -6.72 13.13 6.51
CA GLY A 29 -7.29 11.79 6.59
C GLY A 29 -6.39 10.66 6.05
N LEU A 30 -5.10 10.91 5.84
CA LEU A 30 -4.15 9.89 5.35
C LEU A 30 -3.95 8.81 6.42
N VAL A 31 -4.26 7.55 6.09
CA VAL A 31 -4.07 6.40 6.97
C VAL A 31 -2.70 5.75 6.77
N GLY A 32 -2.23 5.65 5.53
CA GLY A 32 -0.92 5.07 5.23
C GLY A 32 -0.45 5.44 3.82
N TRP A 33 0.86 5.48 3.63
CA TRP A 33 1.49 5.74 2.34
C TRP A 33 2.73 4.87 2.17
N TRP A 34 2.64 3.92 1.25
CA TRP A 34 3.74 3.00 0.92
C TRP A 34 4.32 3.36 -0.45
N PRO A 35 5.43 4.13 -0.51
CA PRO A 35 6.08 4.49 -1.78
C PRO A 35 6.81 3.32 -2.45
N PHE A 36 6.99 2.22 -1.73
CA PHE A 36 7.72 1.03 -2.15
C PHE A 36 9.16 1.29 -2.61
N ASN A 37 9.86 2.25 -2.02
CA ASN A 37 11.22 2.70 -2.37
C ASN A 37 12.34 1.76 -1.86
N GLY A 38 12.11 0.45 -1.91
CA GLY A 38 13.04 -0.60 -1.49
C GLY A 38 12.55 -1.44 -0.32
N ASN A 39 11.44 -1.05 0.31
CA ASN A 39 10.77 -1.77 1.39
C ASN A 39 9.23 -1.56 1.29
N ALA A 40 8.48 -2.08 2.25
CA ALA A 40 7.05 -1.85 2.39
C ALA A 40 6.76 -0.95 3.60
N ASP A 41 7.65 -0.01 3.94
CA ASP A 41 7.50 0.84 5.13
C ASP A 41 6.45 1.94 4.85
N ASP A 42 5.74 2.34 5.88
CA ASP A 42 4.75 3.42 5.84
C ASP A 42 5.42 4.77 6.06
N GLU A 43 5.57 5.54 4.98
CA GLU A 43 6.14 6.89 5.02
C GLU A 43 5.11 7.98 5.33
N SER A 44 3.85 7.62 5.66
CA SER A 44 2.85 8.61 6.11
C SER A 44 3.17 9.19 7.50
N GLY A 45 3.96 8.46 8.30
CA GLY A 45 4.23 8.76 9.70
C GLY A 45 3.23 8.14 10.68
N ASN A 46 2.29 7.31 10.22
CA ASN A 46 1.31 6.62 11.08
C ASN A 46 1.80 5.25 11.60
N GLY A 47 2.91 4.74 11.08
CA GLY A 47 3.53 3.50 11.58
C GLY A 47 2.83 2.22 11.12
N ASN A 48 2.09 2.28 10.01
CA ASN A 48 1.40 1.12 9.43
C ASN A 48 2.34 0.35 8.48
N ASP A 49 3.56 0.05 8.93
CA ASP A 49 4.57 -0.63 8.12
C ASP A 49 4.06 -1.98 7.60
N GLY A 50 4.37 -2.26 6.33
CA GLY A 50 3.97 -3.47 5.64
C GLY A 50 4.92 -4.64 5.89
N THR A 51 4.34 -5.81 6.18
CA THR A 51 5.04 -7.09 6.19
C THR A 51 4.88 -7.77 4.84
N VAL A 52 6.00 -7.94 4.12
CA VAL A 52 6.02 -8.58 2.81
C VAL A 52 5.94 -10.09 2.96
N ASN A 53 4.91 -10.71 2.40
CA ASN A 53 4.74 -12.16 2.37
C ASN A 53 4.90 -12.64 0.93
N SER A 54 6.02 -13.30 0.62
CA SER A 54 6.26 -13.96 -0.69
C SER A 54 6.16 -13.07 -1.95
N ALA A 55 5.98 -11.76 -1.80
CA ALA A 55 6.11 -10.78 -2.88
C ALA A 55 7.58 -10.34 -3.01
N THR A 56 7.97 -9.94 -4.22
CA THR A 56 9.36 -9.55 -4.52
C THR A 56 9.43 -8.12 -5.03
N LEU A 57 10.52 -7.42 -4.75
CA LEU A 57 10.76 -6.09 -5.29
C LEU A 57 10.88 -6.16 -6.82
N SER A 58 10.37 -5.12 -7.47
CA SER A 58 10.29 -4.99 -8.93
C SER A 58 10.47 -3.54 -9.37
N THR A 59 10.50 -3.33 -10.68
CA THR A 59 10.60 -2.02 -11.31
C THR A 59 9.25 -1.32 -11.33
N ASP A 60 9.21 -0.03 -10.99
CA ASP A 60 7.99 0.78 -11.00
C ASP A 60 7.57 1.27 -12.41
N ARG A 61 6.55 2.13 -12.45
CA ARG A 61 6.04 2.76 -13.68
C ARG A 61 7.03 3.69 -14.37
N ASN A 62 8.03 4.19 -13.66
CA ASN A 62 9.04 5.10 -14.19
C ASN A 62 10.34 4.38 -14.56
N GLY A 63 10.39 3.06 -14.46
CA GLY A 63 11.60 2.28 -14.73
C GLY A 63 12.60 2.25 -13.56
N VAL A 64 12.21 2.71 -12.37
CA VAL A 64 13.06 2.69 -11.18
C VAL A 64 13.02 1.30 -10.56
N ALA A 65 14.19 0.68 -10.41
CA ALA A 65 14.31 -0.65 -9.80
C ALA A 65 13.93 -0.61 -8.31
N ASN A 66 13.44 -1.73 -7.79
CA ASN A 66 13.05 -1.89 -6.38
C ASN A 66 12.08 -0.80 -5.88
N SER A 67 11.19 -0.33 -6.76
CA SER A 67 10.25 0.76 -6.50
C SER A 67 8.78 0.31 -6.61
N ALA A 68 8.55 -1.00 -6.64
CA ALA A 68 7.25 -1.66 -6.67
C ALA A 68 7.37 -3.10 -6.14
N TYR A 69 6.25 -3.74 -5.83
CA TYR A 69 6.19 -5.18 -5.52
C TYR A 69 5.52 -5.98 -6.65
N TYR A 70 6.11 -7.12 -6.96
CA TYR A 70 5.56 -8.12 -7.86
C TYR A 70 4.98 -9.28 -7.03
N PHE A 71 3.74 -9.62 -7.34
CA PHE A 71 2.96 -10.63 -6.65
C PHE A 71 2.83 -11.87 -7.54
N SER A 72 3.80 -12.79 -7.43
CA SER A 72 3.72 -14.09 -8.10
C SER A 72 3.78 -15.21 -7.08
N SER A 73 2.68 -15.93 -6.92
CA SER A 73 2.67 -17.18 -6.16
C SER A 73 1.75 -18.17 -6.84
N THR A 74 2.18 -19.43 -6.92
CA THR A 74 1.36 -20.53 -7.45
C THR A 74 0.12 -20.79 -6.60
N ASN A 75 0.18 -20.42 -5.31
CA ASN A 75 -0.89 -20.63 -4.32
C ASN A 75 -1.62 -19.35 -3.92
N CYS A 76 -1.37 -18.22 -4.60
CA CYS A 76 -2.03 -16.95 -4.32
C CYS A 76 -1.78 -16.39 -2.90
N GLU A 77 -0.64 -16.76 -2.30
CA GLU A 77 -0.23 -16.39 -0.95
C GLU A 77 0.54 -15.06 -0.89
N SER A 78 1.11 -14.64 -2.02
CA SER A 78 1.90 -13.40 -2.10
C SER A 78 1.03 -12.19 -1.82
N ARG A 79 1.39 -11.38 -0.83
CA ARG A 79 0.66 -10.18 -0.39
C ARG A 79 1.54 -9.29 0.50
N ILE A 80 1.07 -8.09 0.83
CA ILE A 80 1.63 -7.25 1.88
C ILE A 80 0.59 -7.13 2.99
N ASP A 81 0.97 -7.51 4.20
CA ASP A 81 0.11 -7.36 5.39
C ASP A 81 0.42 -6.02 6.07
N VAL A 82 -0.59 -5.25 6.42
CA VAL A 82 -0.48 -3.96 7.12
C VAL A 82 -1.33 -3.96 8.38
N ASP A 83 -0.88 -3.27 9.42
CA ASP A 83 -1.60 -3.19 10.70
C ASP A 83 -2.47 -1.93 10.76
N ILE A 84 -3.49 -1.87 9.90
CA ILE A 84 -4.44 -0.75 9.91
C ILE A 84 -5.55 -1.02 10.93
N ASN A 85 -5.71 -0.11 11.89
CA ASN A 85 -6.86 -0.12 12.79
C ASN A 85 -8.15 0.32 12.08
N SER A 86 -8.78 -0.64 11.44
CA SER A 86 -10.06 -0.59 10.75
C SER A 86 -11.26 -0.22 11.63
N SER A 87 -11.17 -0.32 12.97
CA SER A 87 -12.26 0.12 13.87
C SER A 87 -12.52 1.63 13.83
N SER A 88 -11.56 2.40 13.33
CA SER A 88 -11.69 3.85 13.12
C SER A 88 -12.41 4.21 11.82
N ILE A 89 -12.59 3.25 10.90
CA ILE A 89 -13.21 3.46 9.60
C ILE A 89 -14.73 3.35 9.77
N THR A 90 -15.39 4.51 9.85
CA THR A 90 -16.84 4.63 10.13
C THR A 90 -17.65 5.22 8.98
N ASN A 91 -17.00 5.99 8.10
CA ASN A 91 -17.65 6.66 6.96
C ASN A 91 -17.15 6.16 5.60
N GLY A 92 -16.28 5.15 5.62
CA GLY A 92 -15.59 4.67 4.44
C GLY A 92 -14.11 5.01 4.38
N ILE A 93 -13.42 4.46 3.37
CA ILE A 93 -11.99 4.65 3.11
C ILE A 93 -11.77 4.88 1.62
N THR A 94 -10.77 5.69 1.29
CA THR A 94 -10.29 5.85 -0.09
C THR A 94 -8.92 5.17 -0.23
N ILE A 95 -8.72 4.43 -1.31
CA ILE A 95 -7.40 3.90 -1.68
C ILE A 95 -6.98 4.49 -3.03
N SER A 96 -5.70 4.84 -3.13
CA SER A 96 -5.03 5.20 -4.37
C SER A 96 -3.82 4.29 -4.58
N VAL A 97 -3.77 3.55 -5.70
CA VAL A 97 -2.66 2.60 -5.95
C VAL A 97 -2.32 2.52 -7.43
N TRP A 98 -1.02 2.39 -7.74
CA TRP A 98 -0.55 2.02 -9.07
C TRP A 98 -0.45 0.49 -9.17
N ILE A 99 -1.09 -0.11 -10.17
CA ILE A 99 -1.04 -1.55 -10.42
C ILE A 99 -0.69 -1.79 -11.87
N LYS A 100 0.13 -2.81 -12.12
CA LYS A 100 0.39 -3.36 -13.44
C LYS A 100 0.06 -4.84 -13.43
N ARG A 101 -0.76 -5.24 -14.39
CA ARG A 101 -1.09 -6.64 -14.62
C ARG A 101 -0.09 -7.24 -15.59
N ASN A 102 0.55 -8.35 -15.24
CA ASN A 102 1.40 -9.07 -16.19
C ASN A 102 0.61 -10.17 -16.91
N ASP A 103 -0.11 -11.00 -16.16
CA ASP A 103 -0.87 -12.15 -16.67
C ASP A 103 -2.16 -12.37 -15.83
N ASP A 104 -2.94 -13.39 -16.20
CA ASP A 104 -4.19 -13.76 -15.52
C ASP A 104 -3.96 -14.42 -14.15
N GLY A 105 -2.79 -15.03 -13.92
CA GLY A 105 -2.34 -15.53 -12.61
C GLY A 105 -3.38 -16.29 -11.80
N CYS A 106 -3.38 -16.06 -10.50
CA CYS A 106 -4.36 -16.57 -9.55
C CYS A 106 -5.72 -15.88 -9.67
N GLN A 107 -6.77 -16.52 -9.15
CA GLN A 107 -8.04 -15.87 -8.88
C GLN A 107 -7.92 -15.02 -7.61
N ALA A 108 -8.30 -13.74 -7.69
CA ALA A 108 -8.32 -12.82 -6.55
C ALA A 108 -7.00 -12.70 -5.75
N PRO A 109 -5.80 -12.59 -6.36
CA PRO A 109 -4.58 -12.38 -5.60
C PRO A 109 -4.68 -11.07 -4.81
N ARG A 110 -4.47 -11.18 -3.50
CA ARG A 110 -4.38 -10.04 -2.58
C ARG A 110 -3.05 -9.35 -2.77
N PHE A 111 -3.05 -8.03 -2.83
CA PHE A 111 -1.81 -7.26 -2.86
C PHE A 111 -1.60 -6.47 -1.55
N LEU A 112 -2.69 -6.17 -0.82
CA LEU A 112 -2.64 -5.49 0.47
C LEU A 112 -3.75 -6.04 1.39
N GLU A 113 -3.42 -6.33 2.65
CA GLU A 113 -4.35 -6.90 3.63
C GLU A 113 -4.11 -6.34 5.03
N ALA A 114 -5.17 -5.99 5.75
CA ALA A 114 -5.16 -5.81 7.20
C ALA A 114 -5.96 -6.95 7.84
N TRP A 115 -5.26 -7.91 8.45
CA TRP A 115 -5.84 -9.14 8.97
C TRP A 115 -5.92 -9.13 10.50
N PRO A 116 -7.13 -9.08 11.11
CA PRO A 116 -7.29 -9.07 12.56
C PRO A 116 -7.23 -10.47 13.22
N GLY A 117 -6.92 -11.53 12.47
CA GLY A 117 -6.98 -12.92 12.95
C GLY A 117 -8.21 -13.70 12.45
N SER A 118 -9.22 -13.03 11.90
CA SER A 118 -10.46 -13.65 11.45
C SER A 118 -11.13 -12.87 10.30
N ASN A 119 -12.03 -13.55 9.59
CA ASN A 119 -12.90 -12.99 8.54
C ASN A 119 -14.04 -12.11 9.10
N THR A 120 -13.79 -11.37 10.17
CA THR A 120 -14.82 -10.62 10.92
C THR A 120 -14.49 -9.13 10.95
N THR A 121 -15.22 -8.39 11.79
CA THR A 121 -14.98 -6.97 12.06
C THR A 121 -13.50 -6.68 12.18
N GLY A 122 -13.09 -5.68 11.41
CA GLY A 122 -11.74 -5.18 11.35
C GLY A 122 -10.87 -5.75 10.23
N HIS A 123 -11.38 -6.70 9.44
CA HIS A 123 -10.64 -7.16 8.27
C HIS A 123 -10.78 -6.23 7.07
N ILE A 124 -9.65 -5.87 6.47
CA ILE A 124 -9.59 -5.16 5.20
C ILE A 124 -8.74 -5.98 4.20
N GLU A 125 -9.22 -6.15 2.98
CA GLU A 125 -8.38 -6.66 1.88
C GLU A 125 -8.61 -5.87 0.60
N TRP A 126 -7.56 -5.81 -0.20
CA TRP A 126 -7.64 -5.46 -1.60
C TRP A 126 -7.01 -6.54 -2.45
N ALA A 127 -7.77 -6.99 -3.44
CA ALA A 127 -7.39 -8.07 -4.33
C ALA A 127 -7.72 -7.74 -5.77
N TRP A 128 -7.02 -8.41 -6.68
CA TRP A 128 -7.25 -8.25 -8.11
C TRP A 128 -8.19 -9.32 -8.66
N GLY A 129 -9.34 -8.94 -9.20
CA GLY A 129 -10.34 -9.85 -9.75
C GLY A 129 -9.98 -10.38 -11.15
N ASN A 130 -9.48 -11.62 -11.21
CA ASN A 130 -9.14 -12.35 -12.45
C ASN A 130 -10.13 -13.48 -12.82
N THR A 131 -11.43 -13.38 -12.52
CA THR A 131 -12.37 -14.46 -12.87
C THR A 131 -12.68 -14.49 -14.37
N PHE A 132 -12.87 -15.69 -14.94
CA PHE A 132 -13.06 -15.94 -16.39
C PHE A 132 -14.18 -15.12 -17.05
N ASN A 133 -15.14 -14.61 -16.26
CA ASN A 133 -16.31 -13.90 -16.77
C ASN A 133 -16.24 -12.37 -16.60
N SER A 134 -15.21 -11.82 -15.93
CA SER A 134 -15.00 -10.37 -15.75
C SER A 134 -13.55 -10.06 -15.34
N PRO A 135 -12.57 -10.09 -16.26
CA PRO A 135 -11.13 -10.08 -15.94
C PRO A 135 -10.56 -8.74 -15.42
N HIS A 136 -11.38 -7.79 -15.00
CA HIS A 136 -10.93 -6.44 -14.64
C HIS A 136 -11.79 -5.92 -13.48
N GLN A 137 -11.49 -6.30 -12.25
CA GLN A 137 -12.12 -5.72 -11.06
C GLN A 137 -11.09 -5.52 -9.96
N LEU A 138 -11.16 -4.39 -9.26
CA LEU A 138 -10.53 -4.28 -7.95
C LEU A 138 -11.55 -4.78 -6.93
N LEU A 139 -11.21 -5.86 -6.26
CA LEU A 139 -12.01 -6.49 -5.22
C LEU A 139 -11.59 -5.94 -3.87
N HIS A 140 -12.56 -5.76 -2.98
CA HIS A 140 -12.30 -5.29 -1.64
C HIS A 140 -13.23 -5.92 -0.62
N ARG A 141 -12.74 -6.08 0.61
CA ARG A 141 -13.58 -6.37 1.77
C ARG A 141 -13.29 -5.36 2.85
N LEU A 142 -14.35 -4.85 3.47
CA LEU A 142 -14.27 -3.97 4.62
C LEU A 142 -14.98 -4.59 5.81
N ASN A 143 -14.36 -4.46 6.99
CA ASN A 143 -14.90 -4.81 8.29
C ASN A 143 -15.53 -6.22 8.37
N GLY A 144 -14.97 -7.18 7.63
CA GLY A 144 -15.45 -8.57 7.60
C GLY A 144 -16.92 -8.73 7.25
N SER A 145 -17.49 -7.82 6.46
CA SER A 145 -18.78 -8.06 5.82
C SER A 145 -18.73 -9.40 5.06
N SER A 146 -19.82 -10.15 5.08
CA SER A 146 -19.90 -11.46 4.41
C SER A 146 -19.79 -11.37 2.88
N GLY A 147 -19.85 -10.16 2.30
CA GLY A 147 -19.64 -9.88 0.89
C GLY A 147 -18.29 -9.21 0.61
N VAL A 148 -17.62 -9.66 -0.46
CA VAL A 148 -16.53 -8.92 -1.10
C VAL A 148 -17.19 -7.90 -2.03
N GLY A 149 -17.04 -6.62 -1.73
CA GLY A 149 -17.44 -5.55 -2.63
C GLY A 149 -16.54 -5.53 -3.86
N ASN A 150 -17.07 -5.10 -5.01
CA ASN A 150 -16.27 -4.94 -6.22
C ASN A 150 -16.39 -3.52 -6.76
N THR A 151 -15.26 -3.01 -7.26
CA THR A 151 -15.25 -1.84 -8.12
C THR A 151 -14.88 -2.29 -9.53
N ASN A 152 -15.86 -2.20 -10.43
CA ASN A 152 -15.72 -2.58 -11.83
C ASN A 152 -15.04 -1.48 -12.61
N PHE A 153 -14.21 -1.88 -13.57
CA PHE A 153 -13.63 -0.95 -14.53
C PHE A 153 -14.61 -0.74 -15.67
N THR A 154 -14.70 0.49 -16.16
CA THR A 154 -15.43 0.83 -17.37
C THR A 154 -14.67 0.48 -18.64
N THR A 155 -13.38 0.14 -18.53
CA THR A 155 -12.49 -0.16 -19.66
C THR A 155 -11.57 -1.33 -19.31
N ALA A 156 -11.30 -2.20 -20.27
CA ALA A 156 -10.44 -3.35 -20.08
C ALA A 156 -9.02 -2.91 -19.66
N VAL A 157 -8.44 -3.61 -18.70
CA VAL A 157 -7.04 -3.42 -18.30
C VAL A 157 -6.19 -4.31 -19.19
N ASN A 158 -5.40 -3.71 -20.07
CA ASN A 158 -4.48 -4.47 -20.91
C ASN A 158 -3.34 -5.04 -20.06
N ASN A 159 -2.84 -6.19 -20.47
CA ASN A 159 -1.64 -6.74 -19.87
C ASN A 159 -0.45 -5.80 -20.15
N SER A 160 0.45 -5.76 -19.19
CA SER A 160 1.70 -4.98 -19.18
C SER A 160 1.57 -3.45 -19.09
N GLU A 161 0.37 -2.91 -18.87
CA GLU A 161 0.17 -1.47 -18.67
C GLU A 161 0.02 -1.11 -17.18
N TRP A 162 0.59 0.04 -16.80
CA TRP A 162 0.40 0.62 -15.46
C TRP A 162 -0.89 1.43 -15.43
N LEU A 163 -1.69 1.21 -14.40
CA LEU A 163 -2.93 1.94 -14.14
C LEU A 163 -2.94 2.47 -12.72
N ILE A 164 -3.57 3.62 -12.54
CA ILE A 164 -3.86 4.16 -11.21
C ILE A 164 -5.32 3.92 -10.85
N PHE A 165 -5.51 3.49 -9.61
CA PHE A 165 -6.79 3.23 -8.99
C PHE A 165 -7.12 4.34 -8.03
N TYR A 166 -8.37 4.78 -8.04
CA TYR A 166 -8.95 5.59 -6.99
C TYR A 166 -10.33 5.00 -6.70
N THR A 167 -10.52 4.44 -5.52
CA THR A 167 -11.85 3.97 -5.10
C THR A 167 -12.17 4.48 -3.70
N GLN A 168 -13.38 5.00 -3.56
CA GLN A 168 -13.99 5.31 -2.28
C GLN A 168 -14.94 4.17 -1.95
N MET A 169 -14.73 3.56 -0.79
CA MET A 169 -15.55 2.49 -0.26
C MET A 169 -16.38 3.07 0.86
N MET A 170 -17.70 2.93 0.80
CA MET A 170 -18.65 3.36 1.83
C MET A 170 -19.21 2.11 2.53
N GLU A 171 -19.57 2.23 3.81
CA GLU A 171 -20.39 1.19 4.48
C GLU A 171 -21.84 1.20 3.98
#